data_AF-A0A0P1IRR8-F1
#
_entry.id   AF-A0A0P1IRR8-F1
#
_cell.length_a   1.000
_cell.length_b   1.000
_cell.length_c   1.000
_cell.angle_alpha   90.00
_cell.angle_beta   90.00
_cell.angle_gamma   90.00
#
_symmetry.space_group_name_H-M   'P 1'
#
loop_
_entity.id
_entity.type
_entity.pdbx_description
1 polymer ?
#
loop_
_entity_poly.entity_id
_entity_poly.type
_entity_poly.pdbx_seq_one_letter_code
_entity_poly.pdbx_strand_id
1 'polypeptide(L)'
;MSETLPFCKIKLQYLLEMVTDHDLDDNALRVALYLALAHADHETGESHPSFETIGAAIGKHAKSVKRALNKVEAAGYMTIERGTNKGKSSRYRPTETALKRATIRRREGDKIVPLSRAKGGHSCPQSRTGLSSKGGQDRPPNRKQELRKEHGRGGATDLPDEGQSGVPHDRHQLIFVPRGICFVRDWDDRLARVGMPPLERLLPSVRHGQHLGFWLPARTPAPLGSAKWEAQKVALEKMVRSAHDRRENAAPDPVSGSAFVPISMGTTRAKNG
;
A
#
# COMPACT_ATOMS: atom_id res chain seq x y z
N MET A 1 -17.66 -36.85 -8.41
CA MET A 1 -18.03 -35.42 -8.40
C MET A 1 -17.19 -34.74 -7.33
N SER A 2 -16.18 -33.95 -7.71
CA SER A 2 -15.33 -33.26 -6.76
C SER A 2 -16.15 -32.23 -6.00
N GLU A 3 -16.23 -32.35 -4.67
CA GLU A 3 -16.92 -31.39 -3.81
C GLU A 3 -16.31 -29.99 -4.01
N THR A 4 -17.18 -29.02 -4.28
CA THR A 4 -16.77 -27.63 -4.55
C THR A 4 -16.52 -26.95 -3.22
N LEU A 5 -15.37 -26.29 -3.06
CA LEU A 5 -15.04 -25.65 -1.79
C LEU A 5 -15.87 -24.38 -1.58
N PRO A 6 -16.14 -23.98 -0.32
CA PRO A 6 -16.75 -22.69 0.00
C PRO A 6 -16.03 -21.53 -0.68
N PHE A 7 -16.78 -20.52 -1.12
CA PHE A 7 -16.26 -19.39 -1.89
C PHE A 7 -15.10 -18.71 -1.18
N CYS A 8 -15.17 -18.49 0.13
CA CYS A 8 -14.09 -17.88 0.92
C CYS A 8 -12.74 -18.61 0.79
N LYS A 9 -12.75 -19.94 0.64
CA LYS A 9 -11.52 -20.73 0.48
C LYS A 9 -10.95 -20.59 -0.92
N ILE A 10 -11.78 -20.40 -1.94
CA ILE A 10 -11.34 -20.36 -3.34
C ILE A 10 -11.37 -18.95 -3.94
N LYS A 11 -11.73 -17.91 -3.16
CA LYS A 11 -11.91 -16.53 -3.62
C LYS A 11 -10.70 -16.03 -4.39
N LEU A 12 -9.49 -16.26 -3.90
CA LEU A 12 -8.27 -15.82 -4.60
C LEU A 12 -8.05 -16.55 -5.93
N GLN A 13 -8.30 -17.87 -5.97
CA GLN A 13 -8.20 -18.64 -7.22
C GLN A 13 -9.27 -18.19 -8.23
N TYR A 14 -10.49 -17.94 -7.76
CA TYR A 14 -11.59 -17.43 -8.58
C TYR A 14 -11.26 -16.05 -9.19
N LEU A 15 -10.69 -15.14 -8.40
CA LEU A 15 -10.24 -13.83 -8.90
C LEU A 15 -9.09 -13.97 -9.91
N LEU A 16 -8.14 -14.87 -9.64
CA LEU A 16 -7.00 -15.10 -10.51
C LEU A 16 -7.44 -15.61 -11.89
N GLU A 17 -8.40 -16.54 -11.94
CA GLU A 17 -8.99 -17.02 -13.20
C GLU A 17 -9.49 -15.86 -14.07
N MET A 18 -10.25 -14.93 -13.49
CA MET A 18 -10.75 -13.75 -14.20
C MET A 18 -9.64 -12.81 -14.65
N VAL A 19 -8.59 -12.62 -13.84
CA VAL A 19 -7.47 -11.73 -14.17
C VAL A 19 -6.62 -12.31 -15.30
N THR A 20 -6.51 -13.63 -15.40
CA THR A 20 -5.76 -14.31 -16.46
C THR A 20 -6.57 -14.54 -17.73
N ASP A 21 -7.86 -14.20 -17.73
CA ASP A 21 -8.73 -14.33 -18.89
C ASP A 21 -8.56 -13.12 -19.81
N HIS A 22 -7.88 -13.33 -20.93
CA HIS A 22 -7.61 -12.29 -21.92
C HIS A 22 -8.82 -11.92 -22.78
N ASP A 23 -9.88 -12.74 -22.77
CA ASP A 23 -11.12 -12.47 -23.51
C ASP A 23 -12.09 -11.60 -22.69
N LEU A 24 -11.80 -11.41 -21.39
CA LEU A 24 -12.59 -10.58 -20.51
C LEU A 24 -12.15 -9.11 -20.56
N ASP A 25 -13.08 -8.25 -21.00
CA ASP A 25 -12.88 -6.80 -21.07
C ASP A 25 -12.51 -6.17 -19.71
N ASP A 26 -11.60 -5.18 -19.70
CA ASP A 26 -11.13 -4.49 -18.49
C ASP A 26 -12.27 -3.97 -17.59
N ASN A 27 -13.34 -3.44 -18.19
CA ASN A 27 -14.48 -2.93 -17.45
C ASN A 27 -15.34 -4.07 -16.89
N ALA A 28 -15.45 -5.18 -17.62
CA ALA A 28 -16.10 -6.40 -17.14
C ALA A 28 -15.33 -7.02 -15.97
N LEU A 29 -14.00 -7.13 -16.09
CA LEU A 29 -13.10 -7.55 -15.02
C LEU A 29 -13.25 -6.65 -13.79
N ARG A 30 -13.17 -5.33 -13.96
CA ARG A 30 -13.29 -4.39 -12.83
C ARG A 30 -14.63 -4.52 -12.09
N VAL A 31 -15.74 -4.69 -12.81
CA VAL A 31 -17.06 -4.92 -12.22
C VAL A 31 -17.09 -6.25 -11.47
N ALA A 32 -16.58 -7.33 -12.07
CA ALA A 32 -16.58 -8.67 -11.46
C ALA A 32 -15.72 -8.71 -10.18
N LEU A 33 -14.53 -8.10 -10.22
CA LEU A 33 -13.65 -7.96 -9.06
C LEU A 33 -14.34 -7.18 -7.94
N TYR A 34 -15.01 -6.07 -8.26
CA TYR A 34 -15.74 -5.28 -7.27
C TYR A 34 -16.84 -6.11 -6.57
N LEU A 35 -17.64 -6.85 -7.34
CA LEU A 35 -18.67 -7.73 -6.80
C LEU A 35 -18.06 -8.80 -5.87
N ALA A 36 -17.05 -9.52 -6.35
CA ALA A 36 -16.41 -10.60 -5.62
C ALA A 36 -15.69 -10.12 -4.35
N LEU A 37 -15.12 -8.90 -4.36
CA LEU A 37 -14.36 -8.36 -3.24
C LEU A 37 -15.25 -7.71 -2.19
N ALA A 38 -16.21 -6.87 -2.60
CA ALA A 38 -16.95 -5.98 -1.70
C ALA A 38 -18.29 -6.54 -1.23
N HIS A 39 -18.98 -7.36 -2.05
CA HIS A 39 -20.38 -7.73 -1.81
C HIS A 39 -20.64 -9.24 -1.83
N ALA A 40 -19.63 -10.06 -2.15
CA ALA A 40 -19.79 -11.49 -2.22
C ALA A 40 -19.92 -12.10 -0.83
N ASP A 41 -20.98 -12.89 -0.66
CA ASP A 41 -21.20 -13.74 0.50
C ASP A 41 -20.02 -14.69 0.75
N HIS A 42 -19.77 -14.98 2.03
CA HIS A 42 -18.61 -15.74 2.44
C HIS A 42 -18.63 -17.20 1.94
N GLU A 43 -19.80 -17.84 1.98
CA GLU A 43 -19.95 -19.26 1.65
C GLU A 43 -20.22 -19.46 0.17
N THR A 44 -21.15 -18.68 -0.37
CA THR A 44 -21.71 -18.87 -1.72
C THR A 44 -21.08 -17.98 -2.79
N GLY A 45 -20.48 -16.85 -2.38
CA GLY A 45 -19.99 -15.83 -3.30
C GLY A 45 -21.08 -14.99 -3.96
N GLU A 46 -22.35 -15.15 -3.56
CA GLU A 46 -23.46 -14.38 -4.11
C GLU A 46 -23.40 -12.90 -3.72
N SER A 47 -23.90 -12.03 -4.59
CA SER A 47 -23.97 -10.59 -4.30
C SER A 47 -25.26 -9.96 -4.84
N HIS A 48 -25.70 -8.88 -4.17
CA HIS A 48 -26.96 -8.18 -4.47
C HIS A 48 -26.89 -6.64 -4.63
N PRO A 49 -25.77 -6.01 -5.04
CA PRO A 49 -25.74 -4.57 -5.23
C PRO A 49 -26.54 -4.13 -6.48
N SER A 50 -27.17 -2.96 -6.40
CA SER A 50 -27.82 -2.36 -7.56
C SER A 50 -26.81 -1.92 -8.63
N PHE A 51 -27.24 -1.75 -9.88
CA PHE A 51 -26.38 -1.22 -10.94
C PHE A 51 -25.86 0.18 -10.63
N GLU A 52 -26.65 1.00 -9.93
CA GLU A 52 -26.27 2.34 -9.49
C GLU A 52 -25.18 2.28 -8.42
N THR A 53 -25.33 1.38 -7.44
CA THR A 53 -24.33 1.14 -6.39
C THR A 53 -22.99 0.72 -6.97
N ILE A 54 -23.01 -0.23 -7.91
CA ILE A 54 -21.79 -0.68 -8.61
C ILE A 54 -21.20 0.49 -9.38
N GLY A 55 -22.01 1.18 -10.18
CA GLY A 55 -21.58 2.29 -11.03
C GLY A 55 -20.94 3.42 -10.25
N ALA A 56 -21.57 3.85 -9.14
CA ALA A 56 -21.05 4.88 -8.26
C ALA A 56 -19.69 4.49 -7.66
N ALA A 57 -19.51 3.23 -7.26
CA ALA A 57 -18.27 2.75 -6.66
C ALA A 57 -17.09 2.69 -7.66
N ILE A 58 -17.35 2.35 -8.93
CA ILE A 58 -16.30 2.21 -9.95
C ILE A 58 -16.18 3.43 -10.89
N GLY A 59 -17.02 4.46 -10.71
CA GLY A 59 -17.05 5.65 -11.57
C GLY A 59 -17.60 5.37 -12.96
N LYS A 60 -18.63 4.51 -13.09
CA LYS A 60 -19.27 4.14 -14.37
C LYS A 60 -20.77 4.33 -14.32
N HIS A 61 -21.35 4.65 -15.47
CA HIS A 61 -22.80 4.75 -15.61
C HIS A 61 -23.46 3.36 -15.52
N ALA A 62 -24.68 3.26 -14.99
CA ALA A 62 -25.42 2.01 -14.83
C ALA A 62 -25.56 1.20 -16.14
N LYS A 63 -25.72 1.89 -17.29
CA LYS A 63 -25.75 1.25 -18.62
C LYS A 63 -24.42 0.58 -18.99
N SER A 64 -23.29 1.16 -18.59
CA SER A 64 -21.95 0.58 -18.79
C SER A 64 -21.76 -0.64 -17.89
N VAL A 65 -22.21 -0.57 -16.62
CA VAL A 65 -22.22 -1.71 -15.70
C VAL A 65 -23.04 -2.87 -16.26
N LYS A 66 -24.26 -2.61 -16.75
CA LYS A 66 -25.10 -3.64 -17.38
C LYS A 66 -24.41 -4.33 -18.56
N ARG A 67 -23.73 -3.56 -19.43
CA ARG A 67 -22.97 -4.11 -20.56
C ARG A 67 -21.78 -4.96 -20.09
N ALA A 68 -21.02 -4.48 -19.11
CA ALA A 68 -19.92 -5.20 -18.51
C ALA A 68 -20.39 -6.54 -17.91
N LEU A 69 -21.45 -6.51 -17.12
CA LEU A 69 -22.05 -7.70 -16.52
C LEU A 69 -22.48 -8.74 -17.56
N ASN A 70 -23.10 -8.32 -18.67
CA ASN A 70 -23.42 -9.25 -19.76
C ASN A 70 -22.17 -9.94 -20.34
N LYS A 71 -21.02 -9.25 -20.40
CA LYS A 71 -19.76 -9.87 -20.84
C LYS A 71 -19.24 -10.88 -19.82
N VAL A 72 -19.33 -10.57 -18.52
CA VAL A 72 -18.94 -11.50 -17.45
C VAL A 72 -19.83 -12.76 -17.45
N GLU A 73 -21.12 -12.60 -17.70
CA GLU A 73 -22.07 -13.70 -17.86
C GLU A 73 -21.76 -14.54 -19.10
N ALA A 74 -21.47 -13.90 -20.24
CA ALA A 74 -21.06 -14.58 -21.47
C ALA A 74 -19.73 -15.35 -21.32
N ALA A 75 -18.78 -14.82 -20.55
CA ALA A 75 -17.53 -15.51 -20.20
C ALA A 75 -17.74 -16.67 -19.18
N GLY A 76 -18.96 -16.84 -18.67
CA GLY A 76 -19.33 -17.98 -17.84
C GLY A 76 -18.76 -17.93 -16.43
N TYR A 77 -18.42 -16.76 -15.90
CA TYR A 77 -17.96 -16.60 -14.51
C TYR A 77 -19.12 -16.48 -13.52
N MET A 78 -20.21 -15.85 -13.91
CA MET A 78 -21.38 -15.65 -13.05
C MET A 78 -22.69 -15.69 -13.82
N THR A 79 -23.77 -16.10 -13.16
CA THR A 79 -25.13 -15.94 -13.63
C THR A 79 -25.75 -14.68 -13.06
N ILE A 80 -26.58 -14.01 -13.85
CA ILE A 80 -27.22 -12.75 -13.46
C ILE A 80 -28.74 -12.91 -13.45
N GLU A 81 -29.29 -13.00 -12.26
CA GLU A 81 -30.73 -12.93 -12.03
C GLU A 81 -31.15 -11.47 -11.92
N ARG A 82 -31.74 -10.95 -12.99
CA ARG A 82 -32.13 -9.54 -13.09
C ARG A 82 -33.46 -9.33 -12.36
N GLY A 83 -33.46 -8.45 -11.35
CA GLY A 83 -34.69 -8.05 -10.66
C GLY A 83 -35.64 -7.33 -11.62
N THR A 84 -36.84 -7.87 -11.81
CA THR A 84 -37.82 -7.37 -12.80
C THR A 84 -38.70 -6.23 -12.28
N ASN A 85 -38.71 -5.97 -10.97
CA ASN A 85 -39.66 -5.06 -10.31
C ASN A 85 -38.97 -3.99 -9.45
N LYS A 86 -39.63 -2.83 -9.27
CA LYS A 86 -39.25 -1.81 -8.27
C LYS A 86 -39.04 -2.49 -6.91
N GLY A 87 -37.80 -2.45 -6.40
CA GLY A 87 -37.43 -2.98 -5.09
C GLY A 87 -36.75 -4.36 -5.08
N LYS A 88 -36.62 -5.06 -6.22
CA LYS A 88 -35.78 -6.28 -6.30
C LYS A 88 -34.43 -5.93 -6.92
N SER A 89 -33.36 -6.03 -6.13
CA SER A 89 -32.00 -5.92 -6.66
C SER A 89 -31.65 -7.15 -7.52
N SER A 90 -30.75 -6.97 -8.48
CA SER A 90 -30.20 -8.07 -9.24
C SER A 90 -29.34 -8.96 -8.33
N ARG A 91 -29.41 -10.28 -8.54
CA ARG A 91 -28.58 -11.27 -7.86
C ARG A 91 -27.51 -11.76 -8.84
N TYR A 92 -26.26 -11.74 -8.38
CA TYR A 92 -25.11 -12.23 -9.12
C TYR A 92 -24.52 -13.42 -8.38
N ARG A 93 -24.42 -14.56 -9.06
CA ARG A 93 -23.94 -15.81 -8.47
C ARG A 93 -22.79 -16.38 -9.30
N PRO A 94 -21.63 -16.71 -8.71
CA PRO A 94 -20.59 -17.45 -9.43
C PRO A 94 -21.12 -18.74 -10.03
N THR A 95 -20.75 -19.05 -11.28
CA THR A 95 -21.16 -20.30 -11.91
C THR A 95 -20.48 -21.49 -11.24
N GLU A 96 -21.16 -22.64 -11.24
CA GLU A 96 -20.59 -23.88 -10.72
C GLU A 96 -19.31 -24.27 -11.48
N THR A 97 -19.26 -23.98 -12.79
CA THR A 97 -18.07 -24.21 -13.61
C THR A 97 -16.89 -23.36 -13.16
N ALA A 98 -17.09 -22.08 -12.87
CA ALA A 98 -16.02 -21.21 -12.36
C ALA A 98 -15.57 -21.61 -10.94
N LEU A 99 -16.50 -21.99 -10.07
CA LEU A 99 -16.17 -22.49 -8.72
C LEU A 99 -15.37 -23.81 -8.78
N LYS A 100 -15.71 -24.71 -9.72
CA LYS A 100 -14.95 -25.94 -9.96
C LYS A 100 -13.53 -25.64 -10.47
N ARG A 101 -13.37 -24.75 -11.46
CA ARG A 101 -12.03 -24.32 -11.94
C ARG A 101 -11.18 -23.76 -10.81
N ALA A 102 -11.74 -22.85 -10.01
CA ALA A 102 -11.05 -22.27 -8.86
C ALA A 102 -10.70 -23.32 -7.78
N THR A 103 -11.58 -24.29 -7.55
CA THR A 103 -11.32 -25.41 -6.62
C THR A 103 -10.18 -26.29 -7.11
N ILE A 104 -10.16 -26.64 -8.40
CA ILE A 104 -9.08 -27.42 -9.02
C ILE A 104 -7.76 -26.67 -8.87
N ARG A 105 -7.74 -25.39 -9.25
CA ARG A 105 -6.55 -24.54 -9.12
C ARG A 105 -6.03 -24.47 -7.69
N ARG A 106 -6.92 -24.41 -6.70
CA ARG A 106 -6.53 -24.38 -5.28
C ARG A 106 -5.89 -25.70 -4.84
N ARG A 107 -6.32 -26.83 -5.40
CA ARG A 107 -5.79 -28.16 -5.08
C ARG A 107 -4.46 -28.43 -5.78
N GLU A 108 -4.34 -28.02 -7.04
CA GLU A 108 -3.12 -28.22 -7.82
C GLU A 108 -1.96 -27.40 -7.25
N GLY A 109 -2.26 -26.23 -6.68
CA GLY A 109 -1.26 -25.35 -6.11
C GLY A 109 -0.35 -24.74 -7.18
N ASP A 110 0.17 -23.56 -6.93
CA ASP A 110 1.17 -23.01 -7.84
C ASP A 110 2.49 -23.76 -7.65
N LYS A 111 3.14 -24.15 -8.76
CA LYS A 111 4.51 -24.67 -8.77
C LYS A 111 5.51 -23.54 -8.51
N ILE A 112 5.39 -22.92 -7.34
CA ILE A 112 6.29 -21.86 -6.90
C ILE A 112 7.59 -22.54 -6.50
N VAL A 113 8.68 -22.19 -7.18
CA VAL A 113 10.02 -22.57 -6.73
C VAL A 113 10.20 -21.95 -5.34
N PRO A 114 10.38 -22.75 -4.27
CA PRO A 114 10.63 -22.19 -2.96
C PRO A 114 11.88 -21.33 -3.08
N LEU A 115 11.78 -20.05 -2.70
CA LEU A 115 12.97 -19.27 -2.42
C LEU A 115 13.69 -20.00 -1.29
N SER A 116 14.76 -20.71 -1.63
CA SER A 116 15.58 -21.38 -0.64
C SER A 116 16.04 -20.31 0.33
N ARG A 117 15.68 -20.48 1.61
CA ARG A 117 16.28 -19.68 2.66
C ARG A 117 17.77 -19.99 2.54
N ALA A 118 18.56 -19.05 2.04
CA ALA A 118 20.00 -19.20 2.04
C ALA A 118 20.38 -19.65 3.45
N LYS A 119 21.03 -20.81 3.49
CA LYS A 119 21.55 -21.55 4.63
C LYS A 119 21.70 -20.61 5.84
N GLY A 120 20.93 -20.87 6.90
CA GLY A 120 21.03 -20.13 8.14
C GLY A 120 22.48 -19.94 8.52
N GLY A 121 22.86 -18.70 8.80
CA GLY A 121 24.17 -18.39 9.36
C GLY A 121 24.41 -19.32 10.55
N HIS A 122 25.62 -19.89 10.59
CA HIS A 122 26.05 -20.77 11.67
C HIS A 122 25.64 -20.17 13.02
N SER A 123 24.96 -20.97 13.84
CA SER A 123 24.72 -20.63 15.24
C SER A 123 26.06 -20.29 15.87
N CYS A 124 26.28 -19.01 16.21
CA CYS A 124 27.42 -18.62 17.01
C CYS A 124 27.33 -19.40 18.34
N PRO A 125 28.39 -20.17 18.71
CA PRO A 125 28.45 -20.73 20.04
C PRO A 125 28.46 -19.59 21.05
N GLN A 126 27.64 -19.75 22.07
CA GLN A 126 27.54 -18.89 23.24
C GLN A 126 28.95 -18.68 23.82
N SER A 127 29.43 -17.44 23.82
CA SER A 127 30.68 -17.06 24.48
C SER A 127 30.62 -17.49 25.95
N ARG A 128 31.37 -18.55 26.29
CA ARG A 128 31.74 -18.91 27.64
C ARG A 128 33.21 -19.30 27.64
N THR A 129 33.91 -18.58 28.49
CA THR A 129 35.33 -18.61 28.83
C THR A 129 35.92 -20.01 28.95
N GLY A 130 37.10 -20.20 28.38
CA GLY A 130 37.97 -21.36 28.59
C GLY A 130 39.38 -21.05 28.11
N LEU A 131 40.22 -20.51 29.00
CA LEU A 131 41.64 -20.28 28.77
C LEU A 131 42.32 -21.60 28.41
N SER A 132 43.06 -21.64 27.30
CA SER A 132 44.04 -22.69 27.07
C SER A 132 45.31 -22.11 26.46
N SER A 133 46.36 -22.16 27.27
CA SER A 133 47.73 -21.75 26.98
C SER A 133 48.42 -22.81 26.13
N LYS A 134 48.70 -22.52 24.86
CA LYS A 134 49.79 -23.18 24.11
C LYS A 134 50.11 -22.47 22.79
N GLY A 135 51.30 -21.85 22.78
CA GLY A 135 52.26 -21.85 21.68
C GLY A 135 51.81 -21.24 20.35
N GLY A 136 52.08 -19.94 20.18
CA GLY A 136 52.29 -19.38 18.85
C GLY A 136 53.56 -19.95 18.22
N GLN A 137 53.52 -20.23 16.93
CA GLN A 137 54.72 -20.42 16.12
C GLN A 137 54.64 -19.58 14.84
N ASP A 138 55.83 -19.10 14.50
CA ASP A 138 56.15 -17.99 13.62
C ASP A 138 55.81 -18.22 12.14
N ARG A 139 55.39 -17.13 11.49
CA ARG A 139 55.36 -16.99 10.04
C ARG A 139 56.78 -16.78 9.48
N PRO A 140 57.18 -17.45 8.39
CA PRO A 140 58.30 -16.99 7.58
C PRO A 140 57.87 -15.89 6.58
N PRO A 141 58.75 -14.93 6.24
CA PRO A 141 58.40 -13.73 5.48
C PRO A 141 58.56 -13.95 3.97
N ASN A 142 57.54 -13.65 3.15
CA ASN A 142 57.70 -13.57 1.70
C ASN A 142 57.75 -12.10 1.25
N ARG A 143 58.96 -11.53 1.32
CA ARG A 143 59.33 -10.20 0.85
C ARG A 143 59.58 -10.29 -0.66
N LYS A 144 58.58 -9.94 -1.50
CA LYS A 144 58.69 -9.48 -2.92
C LYS A 144 57.35 -9.66 -3.68
N GLN A 145 56.33 -8.86 -3.35
CA GLN A 145 55.29 -8.49 -4.35
C GLN A 145 54.45 -7.26 -3.97
N GLU A 146 54.75 -6.58 -2.85
CA GLU A 146 54.11 -5.32 -2.41
C GLU A 146 54.68 -4.04 -3.08
N LEU A 147 55.22 -4.11 -4.30
CA LEU A 147 55.82 -2.92 -4.96
C LEU A 147 55.29 -2.63 -6.36
N ARG A 148 54.09 -3.11 -6.73
CA ARG A 148 53.56 -2.84 -8.09
C ARG A 148 52.07 -2.49 -8.23
N LYS A 149 51.39 -2.09 -7.15
CA LYS A 149 49.99 -1.60 -7.27
C LYS A 149 49.69 -0.31 -6.50
N GLU A 150 50.69 0.36 -5.97
CA GLU A 150 50.61 1.78 -5.64
C GLU A 150 51.31 2.54 -6.77
N HIS A 151 50.73 3.67 -7.21
CA HIS A 151 51.06 4.51 -8.38
C HIS A 151 50.15 4.31 -9.60
N GLY A 152 48.95 4.88 -9.49
CA GLY A 152 48.02 5.11 -10.60
C GLY A 152 46.74 5.82 -10.14
N ARG A 153 46.87 6.98 -9.47
CA ARG A 153 45.74 7.91 -9.25
C ARG A 153 45.50 8.69 -10.55
N GLY A 154 44.24 8.83 -10.94
CA GLY A 154 43.75 9.99 -11.70
C GLY A 154 42.78 9.65 -12.83
N GLY A 155 41.56 10.21 -12.75
CA GLY A 155 40.66 10.33 -13.88
C GLY A 155 39.31 9.64 -13.69
N ALA A 156 38.38 10.32 -13.02
CA ALA A 156 36.96 9.98 -13.04
C ALA A 156 36.35 10.39 -14.39
N THR A 157 35.56 9.52 -15.00
CA THR A 157 34.24 9.80 -15.60
C THR A 157 33.60 8.44 -15.83
N ASP A 158 32.50 8.13 -15.15
CA ASP A 158 31.44 7.22 -15.63
C ASP A 158 30.24 7.26 -14.66
N LEU A 159 29.09 7.64 -15.20
CA LEU A 159 27.75 7.25 -14.71
C LEU A 159 27.51 5.77 -15.11
N PRO A 160 26.36 5.15 -14.77
CA PRO A 160 25.64 5.05 -13.49
C PRO A 160 25.46 3.56 -13.10
N ASP A 161 25.15 3.23 -11.83
CA ASP A 161 24.13 2.20 -11.56
C ASP A 161 23.72 2.15 -10.08
N GLU A 162 22.46 1.77 -9.90
CA GLU A 162 21.85 1.40 -8.64
C GLU A 162 22.62 0.28 -7.92
N GLY A 163 22.45 0.28 -6.59
CA GLY A 163 22.49 -0.97 -5.84
C GLY A 163 23.83 -1.30 -5.21
N GLN A 164 23.95 -0.94 -3.94
CA GLN A 164 24.35 -1.80 -2.81
C GLN A 164 24.89 -0.92 -1.69
N SER A 165 24.40 -1.11 -0.46
CA SER A 165 25.23 -1.66 0.60
C SER A 165 24.48 -1.54 1.94
N GLY A 166 24.45 -2.65 2.66
CA GLY A 166 23.92 -2.71 4.01
C GLY A 166 24.72 -1.79 4.94
N VAL A 167 23.98 -1.05 5.76
CA VAL A 167 24.49 -0.41 6.97
C VAL A 167 23.48 -0.73 8.09
N PRO A 168 23.91 -1.31 9.22
CA PRO A 168 23.01 -1.55 10.35
C PRO A 168 22.88 -0.27 11.16
N HIS A 169 21.82 0.53 10.95
CA HIS A 169 21.59 1.76 11.72
C HIS A 169 20.16 1.88 12.28
N ASP A 170 20.15 2.42 13.50
CA ASP A 170 19.13 2.41 14.54
C ASP A 170 17.91 3.32 14.22
N ARG A 171 16.75 2.97 14.82
CA ARG A 171 15.54 3.79 15.04
C ARG A 171 14.77 4.34 13.82
N HIS A 172 13.68 3.64 13.49
CA HIS A 172 12.49 4.10 12.73
C HIS A 172 12.75 4.80 11.39
N GLN A 173 13.07 4.01 10.36
CA GLN A 173 13.03 4.49 8.99
C GLN A 173 11.61 4.97 8.65
N LEU A 174 11.47 6.26 8.34
CA LEU A 174 10.19 6.85 7.93
C LEU A 174 9.82 6.36 6.53
N ILE A 175 8.55 6.02 6.35
CA ILE A 175 7.98 5.54 5.09
C ILE A 175 7.06 6.63 4.55
N PHE A 176 7.18 6.95 3.25
CA PHE A 176 6.26 7.86 2.58
C PHE A 176 4.91 7.17 2.36
N VAL A 177 3.84 7.78 2.86
CA VAL A 177 2.48 7.27 2.76
C VAL A 177 1.65 8.26 1.93
N PRO A 178 1.23 7.88 0.71
CA PRO A 178 0.47 8.76 -0.18
C PRO A 178 -0.98 8.93 0.29
N ARG A 179 -1.51 10.15 0.15
CA ARG A 179 -2.89 10.52 0.52
C ARG A 179 -3.97 9.83 -0.33
N GLY A 180 -3.63 9.45 -1.56
CA GLY A 180 -4.58 8.87 -2.52
C GLY A 180 -4.95 7.40 -2.27
N ILE A 181 -4.40 6.76 -1.23
CA ILE A 181 -4.67 5.35 -0.90
C ILE A 181 -5.18 5.28 0.55
N CYS A 182 -5.87 4.19 0.93
CA CYS A 182 -6.51 4.01 2.23
C CYS A 182 -5.57 4.13 3.45
N PHE A 183 -4.26 4.11 3.28
CA PHE A 183 -3.29 4.15 4.37
C PHE A 183 -3.41 5.39 5.27
N VAL A 184 -3.59 6.59 4.69
CA VAL A 184 -3.78 7.82 5.48
C VAL A 184 -5.09 7.75 6.28
N ARG A 185 -6.17 7.23 5.67
CA ARG A 185 -7.45 7.02 6.35
C ARG A 185 -7.31 6.04 7.52
N ASP A 186 -6.61 4.93 7.32
CA ASP A 186 -6.39 3.94 8.37
C ASP A 186 -5.62 4.54 9.57
N TRP A 187 -4.66 5.43 9.29
CA TRP A 187 -3.95 6.21 10.30
C TRP A 187 -4.86 7.20 11.02
N ASP A 188 -5.65 7.99 10.30
CA ASP A 188 -6.60 8.94 10.90
C ASP A 188 -7.65 8.24 11.77
N ASP A 189 -8.19 7.11 11.30
CA ASP A 189 -9.12 6.26 12.06
C ASP A 189 -8.48 5.72 13.35
N ARG A 190 -7.18 5.39 13.30
CA ARG A 190 -6.45 4.93 14.48
C ARG A 190 -6.21 6.07 15.46
N LEU A 191 -5.80 7.23 14.97
CA LEU A 191 -5.56 8.42 15.79
C LEU A 191 -6.85 8.88 16.48
N ALA A 192 -7.97 8.87 15.76
CA ALA A 192 -9.29 9.20 16.31
C ALA A 192 -9.68 8.30 17.49
N ARG A 193 -9.38 6.99 17.42
CA ARG A 193 -9.63 6.04 18.53
C ARG A 193 -8.80 6.30 19.79
N VAL A 194 -7.71 7.05 19.68
CA VAL A 194 -6.84 7.46 20.80
C VAL A 194 -7.05 8.94 21.15
N GLY A 195 -8.04 9.61 20.53
CA GLY A 195 -8.36 11.01 20.78
C GLY A 195 -7.37 12.00 20.16
N MET A 196 -6.56 11.57 19.19
CA MET A 196 -5.58 12.41 18.52
C MET A 196 -6.16 13.05 17.24
N PRO A 197 -5.73 14.29 16.88
CA PRO A 197 -6.10 14.92 15.62
C PRO A 197 -5.65 14.13 14.38
N PRO A 198 -6.27 14.34 13.20
CA PRO A 198 -5.83 13.72 11.95
C PRO A 198 -4.45 14.19 11.52
N LEU A 199 -3.78 13.40 10.68
CA LEU A 199 -2.41 13.61 10.23
C LEU A 199 -2.19 15.00 9.61
N GLU A 200 -3.17 15.55 8.89
CA GLU A 200 -3.11 16.89 8.30
C GLU A 200 -2.89 18.02 9.32
N ARG A 201 -3.39 17.82 10.54
CA ARG A 201 -3.20 18.78 11.65
C ARG A 201 -1.91 18.54 12.40
N LEU A 202 -1.42 17.29 12.40
CA LEU A 202 -0.23 16.88 13.14
C LEU A 202 1.06 17.10 12.36
N LEU A 203 1.06 16.84 11.06
CA LEU A 203 2.26 16.84 10.23
C LEU A 203 2.05 17.64 8.94
N PRO A 204 3.10 18.29 8.40
CA PRO A 204 3.02 18.91 7.09
C PRO A 204 2.90 17.82 6.00
N SER A 205 1.99 18.03 5.05
CA SER A 205 1.95 17.21 3.84
C SER A 205 3.15 17.52 2.95
N VAL A 206 3.81 16.49 2.43
CA VAL A 206 5.00 16.60 1.57
C VAL A 206 4.68 16.03 0.19
N ARG A 207 5.19 16.69 -0.86
CA ARG A 207 5.14 16.16 -2.22
C ARG A 207 6.35 15.27 -2.46
N HIS A 208 6.12 14.03 -2.88
CA HIS A 208 7.15 13.05 -3.22
C HIS A 208 6.81 12.42 -4.57
N GLY A 209 7.61 12.70 -5.59
CA GLY A 209 7.27 12.38 -6.98
C GLY A 209 5.95 13.04 -7.42
N GLN A 210 5.03 12.23 -7.94
CA GLN A 210 3.68 12.65 -8.37
C GLN A 210 2.63 12.61 -7.25
N HIS A 211 3.02 12.29 -6.01
CA HIS A 211 2.09 12.06 -4.92
C HIS A 211 2.27 13.06 -3.76
N LEU A 212 1.15 13.46 -3.15
CA LEU A 212 1.12 14.21 -1.89
C LEU A 212 0.85 13.23 -0.74
N GLY A 213 1.60 13.35 0.36
CA GLY A 213 1.50 12.39 1.46
C GLY A 213 2.27 12.81 2.71
N PHE A 214 2.48 11.86 3.62
CA PHE A 214 3.17 12.08 4.89
C PHE A 214 4.29 11.07 5.06
N TRP A 215 5.37 11.49 5.73
CA TRP A 215 6.38 10.57 6.23
C TRP A 215 5.92 10.03 7.57
N LEU A 216 5.78 8.71 7.70
CA LEU A 216 5.22 8.06 8.89
C LEU A 216 6.13 6.92 9.37
N PRO A 217 6.05 6.52 10.66
CA PRO A 217 6.85 5.41 11.20
C PRO A 217 6.55 4.05 10.58
N ALA A 218 5.41 3.90 9.90
CA ALA A 218 5.04 2.71 9.16
C ALA A 218 3.98 3.02 8.10
N ARG A 219 3.82 2.08 7.16
CA ARG A 219 2.79 2.17 6.10
C ARG A 219 1.37 2.13 6.66
N THR A 220 1.12 1.31 7.69
CA THR A 220 -0.17 1.18 8.38
C THR A 220 0.01 1.23 9.90
N PRO A 221 -1.01 1.71 10.63
CA PRO A 221 -0.96 1.68 12.09
C PRO A 221 -1.02 0.25 12.61
N ALA A 222 -0.23 -0.03 13.64
CA ALA A 222 -0.28 -1.30 14.35
C ALA A 222 -1.59 -1.43 15.17
N PRO A 223 -1.96 -2.67 15.59
CA PRO A 223 -3.13 -2.88 16.43
C PRO A 223 -3.04 -2.12 17.77
N LEU A 224 -4.18 -1.62 18.25
CA LEU A 224 -4.26 -0.95 19.56
C LEU A 224 -3.80 -1.89 20.68
N GLY A 225 -3.09 -1.33 21.66
CA GLY A 225 -2.53 -2.09 22.79
C GLY A 225 -1.31 -2.94 22.45
N SER A 226 -0.83 -2.93 21.20
CA SER A 226 0.43 -3.60 20.86
C SER A 226 1.64 -2.72 21.21
N ALA A 227 2.74 -3.34 21.65
CA ALA A 227 4.01 -2.63 21.87
C ALA A 227 4.50 -1.88 20.60
N LYS A 228 4.14 -2.41 19.42
CA LYS A 228 4.42 -1.78 18.13
C LYS A 228 3.63 -0.50 17.91
N TRP A 229 2.38 -0.44 18.36
CA TRP A 229 1.56 0.77 18.33
C TRP A 229 2.11 1.84 19.25
N GLU A 230 2.49 1.48 20.49
CA GLU A 230 3.10 2.45 21.41
C GLU A 230 4.41 3.03 20.86
N ALA A 231 5.25 2.19 20.26
CA ALA A 231 6.47 2.67 19.58
C ALA A 231 6.16 3.62 18.40
N GLN A 232 5.13 3.31 17.60
CA GLN A 232 4.68 4.19 16.51
C GLN A 232 4.13 5.52 17.02
N LYS A 233 3.36 5.50 18.11
CA LYS A 233 2.80 6.70 18.73
C LYS A 233 3.89 7.61 19.28
N VAL A 234 4.86 7.07 20.02
CA VAL A 234 6.01 7.82 20.53
C VAL A 234 6.82 8.43 19.38
N ALA A 235 7.05 7.68 18.30
CA ALA A 235 7.73 8.20 17.12
C ALA A 235 6.95 9.35 16.46
N LEU A 236 5.62 9.22 16.35
CA LEU A 236 4.76 10.27 15.78
C LEU A 236 4.77 11.54 16.63
N GLU A 237 4.62 11.42 17.95
CA GLU A 237 4.67 12.56 18.88
C GLU A 237 6.02 13.29 18.81
N LYS A 238 7.12 12.55 18.69
CA LYS A 238 8.45 13.13 18.48
C LYS A 238 8.52 13.91 17.16
N MET A 239 7.94 13.40 16.08
CA MET A 239 7.89 14.08 14.79
C MET A 239 7.05 15.36 14.84
N VAL A 240 5.90 15.32 15.52
CA VAL A 240 5.03 16.51 15.70
C VAL A 240 5.79 17.59 16.46
N ARG A 241 6.48 17.23 17.54
CA ARG A 241 7.31 18.16 18.30
C ARG A 241 8.40 18.78 17.44
N SER A 242 9.17 17.96 16.72
CA SER A 242 10.21 18.46 15.81
C SER A 242 9.68 19.31 14.66
N ALA A 243 8.46 19.05 14.18
CA ALA A 243 7.81 19.86 13.16
C ALA A 243 7.34 21.22 13.71
N HIS A 244 6.93 21.26 14.98
CA HIS A 244 6.58 22.50 15.68
C HIS A 244 7.82 23.36 15.94
N ASP A 245 8.90 22.76 16.48
CA ASP A 245 10.17 23.45 16.74
C ASP A 245 10.76 24.06 15.46
N ARG A 246 10.63 23.39 14.31
CA ARG A 246 11.08 23.93 13.02
C ARG A 246 10.24 25.10 12.52
N ARG A 247 8.94 25.14 12.86
CA ARG A 247 8.05 26.25 12.51
C ARG A 247 8.30 27.47 13.40
N GLU A 248 8.61 27.26 14.68
CA GLU A 248 8.91 28.35 15.62
C GLU A 248 10.30 28.95 15.40
N ASN A 249 11.29 28.13 15.01
CA ASN A 249 12.65 28.61 14.70
C ASN A 249 12.81 29.16 13.27
N ALA A 250 11.80 29.02 12.41
CA ALA A 250 11.75 29.75 11.15
C ALA A 250 11.28 31.19 11.47
N ALA A 251 12.25 32.09 11.69
CA ALA A 251 11.98 33.51 11.90
C ALA A 251 11.09 34.07 10.77
N PRO A 252 10.16 35.00 11.07
CA PRO A 252 9.34 35.62 10.05
C PRO A 252 10.22 36.51 9.18
N ASP A 253 10.32 36.21 7.88
CA ASP A 253 10.89 37.13 6.91
C ASP A 253 10.14 38.48 6.97
N PRO A 254 10.85 39.63 7.00
CA PRO A 254 10.22 40.92 7.05
C PRO A 254 9.59 41.27 5.70
N VAL A 255 8.27 41.45 5.72
CA VAL A 255 7.46 42.43 4.97
C VAL A 255 7.97 42.76 3.55
N SER A 256 7.37 42.12 2.54
CA SER A 256 7.26 42.74 1.23
C SER A 256 5.88 43.38 1.12
N GLY A 257 5.84 44.69 1.30
CA GLY A 257 4.64 45.50 1.19
C GLY A 257 4.02 45.38 -0.20
N SER A 258 2.81 44.83 -0.25
CA SER A 258 1.88 45.07 -1.35
C SER A 258 0.79 45.99 -0.84
N ALA A 259 0.70 47.15 -1.49
CA ALA A 259 -0.16 48.25 -1.14
C ALA A 259 -1.62 47.82 -1.02
N PHE A 260 -2.19 48.15 0.14
CA PHE A 260 -3.62 48.21 0.37
C PHE A 260 -4.18 49.33 -0.52
N VAL A 261 -4.86 48.98 -1.61
CA VAL A 261 -5.68 49.93 -2.38
C VAL A 261 -7.05 50.02 -1.70
N PRO A 262 -7.44 51.17 -1.12
CA PRO A 262 -8.77 51.31 -0.53
C PRO A 262 -9.83 51.36 -1.62
N ILE A 263 -10.77 50.42 -1.56
CA ILE A 263 -12.03 50.48 -2.32
C ILE A 263 -12.82 51.66 -1.75
N SER A 264 -12.96 52.71 -2.56
CA SER A 264 -13.79 53.87 -2.26
C SER A 264 -15.24 53.45 -2.06
N MET A 265 -15.81 53.79 -0.90
CA MET A 265 -17.23 53.64 -0.63
C MET A 265 -18.03 54.59 -1.53
N GLY A 266 -18.83 54.03 -2.44
CA GLY A 266 -19.85 54.77 -3.17
C GLY A 266 -21.03 55.10 -2.26
N THR A 267 -21.13 56.35 -1.86
CA THR A 267 -22.26 56.91 -1.12
C THR A 267 -23.55 56.93 -1.96
N THR A 268 -24.63 56.56 -1.30
CA THR A 268 -26.04 56.53 -1.69
C THR A 268 -26.62 57.91 -2.08
N ARG A 269 -27.44 57.97 -3.14
CA ARG A 269 -28.58 58.92 -3.28
C ARG A 269 -29.51 58.45 -4.42
N ALA A 270 -30.62 57.80 -4.12
CA ALA A 270 -31.95 58.39 -3.93
C ALA A 270 -32.46 59.23 -5.13
N LYS A 271 -33.43 58.67 -5.87
CA LYS A 271 -34.39 59.41 -6.69
C LYS A 271 -35.79 58.85 -6.42
N ASN A 272 -36.58 59.63 -5.68
CA ASN A 272 -38.04 59.64 -5.73
C ASN A 272 -38.42 60.96 -6.42
N GLY A 273 -39.41 60.92 -7.32
CA GLY A 273 -39.95 62.08 -8.04
C GLY A 273 -39.93 61.88 -9.54
#